data_AF-A0A958PYT9-F1
#
_entry.id   AF-A0A958PYT9-F1
#
_cell.length_a   1.000
_cell.length_b   1.000
_cell.length_c   1.000
_cell.angle_alpha   90.00
_cell.angle_beta   90.00
_cell.angle_gamma   90.00
#
_symmetry.space_group_name_H-M   'P 1'
#
loop_
_entity.id
_entity.type
_entity.pdbx_description
1 polymer ?
#
loop_
_entity_poly.entity_id
_entity_poly.type
_entity_poly.pdbx_seq_one_letter_code
_entity_poly.pdbx_strand_id
1 'polypeptide(L)' 'MARISIEDCLEQVNNRFALVHLVSERARQLAKGSTSLVRSKNKHIVTALREVAADQITYANTLDEEKSAGV' A
#
# COMPACT_ATOMS: atom_id res chain seq x y z
N MET A 1 -14.80 10.88 -8.46
CA MET A 1 -14.15 9.56 -8.33
C MET A 1 -12.67 9.84 -8.17
N ALA A 2 -12.13 9.80 -6.95
CA ALA A 2 -10.73 10.13 -6.74
C ALA A 2 -9.87 9.04 -7.41
N ARG A 3 -9.18 9.41 -8.48
CA ARG A 3 -8.32 8.55 -9.28
C ARG A 3 -7.04 8.33 -8.48
N ILE A 4 -6.88 7.15 -7.91
CA ILE A 4 -5.60 6.70 -7.35
C ILE A 4 -4.76 6.21 -8.53
N SER A 5 -3.51 6.65 -8.63
CA SER A 5 -2.60 6.22 -9.69
C SER A 5 -1.74 5.05 -9.21
N ILE A 6 -1.24 4.24 -10.15
CA ILE A 6 -0.32 3.15 -9.78
C ILE A 6 1.05 3.74 -9.47
N GLU A 7 1.37 4.86 -10.11
CA GLU A 7 2.57 5.65 -9.92
C GLU A 7 2.71 6.09 -8.45
N ASP A 8 1.63 6.59 -7.84
CA ASP A 8 1.61 6.98 -6.41
C ASP A 8 1.96 5.81 -5.48
N CYS A 9 1.55 4.59 -5.86
CA CYS A 9 1.83 3.38 -5.08
C CYS A 9 3.27 2.90 -5.27
N LEU A 10 3.83 3.12 -6.47
CA LEU A 10 5.19 2.70 -6.81
C LEU A 10 6.26 3.65 -6.24
N GLU A 11 5.91 4.89 -5.92
CA GLU A 11 6.77 5.80 -5.16
C GLU A 11 7.07 5.27 -3.74
N GLN A 12 6.12 4.54 -3.16
CA GLN A 12 6.25 3.92 -1.84
C GLN A 12 6.81 2.50 -1.91
N VAL A 13 6.39 1.73 -2.92
CA VAL A 13 6.86 0.34 -3.13
C VAL A 13 7.51 0.22 -4.50
N ASN A 14 8.84 0.31 -4.55
CA ASN A 14 9.62 0.30 -5.79
C ASN A 14 9.49 -1.00 -6.63
N ASN A 15 8.93 -2.07 -6.06
CA ASN A 15 8.74 -3.35 -6.74
C ASN A 15 7.26 -3.62 -7.02
N ARG A 16 6.90 -3.74 -8.30
CA ARG A 16 5.53 -4.01 -8.76
C ARG A 16 4.96 -5.34 -8.27
N PHE A 17 5.78 -6.40 -8.22
CA PHE A 17 5.33 -7.71 -7.71
C PHE A 17 5.09 -7.66 -6.21
N ALA A 18 5.97 -6.97 -5.49
CA ALA A 18 5.77 -6.70 -4.08
C ALA A 18 4.49 -5.88 -3.88
N LEU A 19 4.26 -4.80 -4.63
CA LEU A 19 3.02 -4.02 -4.54
C LEU A 19 1.77 -4.91 -4.70
N VAL A 20 1.75 -5.79 -5.70
CA VAL A 20 0.62 -6.71 -5.93
C VAL A 20 0.39 -7.64 -4.74
N HIS A 21 1.45 -8.22 -4.17
CA HIS A 21 1.35 -9.09 -2.99
C HIS A 21 0.81 -8.34 -1.76
N LEU A 22 1.31 -7.12 -1.50
CA LEU A 22 0.93 -6.30 -0.34
C LEU A 22 -0.55 -5.96 -0.40
N VAL A 23 -0.96 -5.45 -1.56
CA VAL A 23 -2.35 -5.03 -1.81
C VAL A 23 -3.28 -6.23 -1.74
N SER A 24 -2.87 -7.38 -2.28
CA SER A 24 -3.68 -8.61 -2.25
C SER A 24 -3.89 -9.11 -0.82
N GLU A 25 -2.83 -9.15 -0.02
CA GLU A 25 -2.90 -9.56 1.38
C GLU A 25 -3.75 -8.59 2.19
N ARG A 26 -3.47 -7.29 2.06
CA ARG A 26 -4.22 -6.25 2.76
C ARG A 26 -5.70 -6.25 2.38
N ALA A 27 -6.02 -6.39 1.10
CA ALA A 27 -7.41 -6.46 0.66
C ALA A 27 -8.15 -7.66 1.27
N ARG A 28 -7.47 -8.80 1.50
CA ARG A 28 -8.04 -9.95 2.21
C ARG A 28 -8.27 -9.63 3.70
N GLN A 29 -7.35 -8.92 4.35
CA GLN A 29 -7.54 -8.48 5.74
C GLN A 29 -8.75 -7.56 5.88
N LEU A 30 -8.90 -6.59 4.98
CA LEU A 30 -10.08 -5.71 4.91
C LEU A 30 -11.36 -6.52 4.66
N ALA A 31 -11.31 -7.51 3.76
CA ALA A 31 -12.44 -8.39 3.50
C ALA A 31 -12.84 -9.26 4.71
N LYS A 32 -11.89 -9.58 5.60
CA LYS A 32 -12.14 -10.28 6.86
C LYS A 32 -12.67 -9.37 7.98
N GLY A 33 -12.90 -8.08 7.69
CA GLY A 33 -13.43 -7.11 8.65
C GLY A 33 -12.36 -6.26 9.36
N SER A 34 -11.11 -6.28 8.90
CA SER A 34 -10.09 -5.35 9.42
C SER A 34 -10.47 -3.90 9.11
N THR A 35 -10.17 -3.00 10.05
CA THR A 35 -10.45 -1.57 9.87
C THR A 35 -9.53 -0.97 8.81
N SER A 36 -10.12 -0.17 7.92
CA SER A 36 -9.37 0.63 6.95
C SER A 36 -8.70 1.83 7.64
N LEU A 37 -7.42 2.03 7.38
CA LEU A 37 -6.63 3.16 7.90
C LEU A 37 -6.94 4.45 7.13
N VAL A 38 -7.37 4.31 5.87
CA VAL A 38 -7.79 5.44 5.03
C VAL A 38 -9.29 5.42 4.81
N ARG A 39 -9.94 6.58 4.95
CA ARG A 39 -11.35 6.74 4.63
C ARG A 39 -11.59 6.51 3.14
N SER A 40 -12.21 5.39 2.80
CA SER A 40 -12.52 5.01 1.42
C SER A 40 -13.93 4.42 1.33
N LYS A 41 -14.68 4.80 0.29
CA LYS A 41 -15.97 4.18 -0.07
C LYS A 41 -15.79 3.13 -1.20
N ASN A 42 -14.56 2.80 -1.54
CA ASN A 42 -14.24 1.89 -2.65
C ASN A 42 -14.12 0.44 -2.17
N LYS A 43 -14.04 -0.49 -3.13
CA LYS A 43 -13.75 -1.91 -2.87
C LYS A 43 -12.42 -2.06 -2.11
N HIS A 44 -12.29 -3.14 -1.34
CA HIS A 44 -11.13 -3.42 -0.50
C HIS A 44 -9.78 -3.29 -1.23
N ILE A 45 -9.70 -3.71 -2.49
CA ILE A 45 -8.48 -3.59 -3.32
C ILE A 45 -8.07 -2.11 -3.51
N VAL A 46 -9.04 -1.24 -3.81
CA VAL A 46 -8.78 0.19 -4.03
C VAL A 46 -8.48 0.88 -2.71
N THR A 47 -9.12 0.45 -1.61
CA THR A 47 -8.80 0.94 -0.27
C THR A 47 -7.38 0.55 0.13
N ALA A 48 -6.94 -0.68 -0.13
CA ALA A 48 -5.57 -1.11 0.11
C ALA A 48 -4.54 -0.30 -0.71
N LEU A 49 -4.79 -0.08 -2.01
CA LEU A 49 -3.92 0.79 -2.82
C LEU A 49 -3.81 2.22 -2.27
N ARG A 50 -4.91 2.76 -1.75
CA ARG A 50 -4.92 4.08 -1.09
C ARG A 50 -4.15 4.08 0.22
N GLU A 51 -4.20 2.99 0.98
CA GLU A 51 -3.39 2.85 2.19
C GLU A 51 -1.90 2.79 1.85
N VAL A 52 -1.50 2.11 0.76
CA VAL A 52 -0.11 2.10 0.28
C VAL A 52 0.33 3.50 -0.13
N ALA A 53 -0.44 4.18 -0.98
CA ALA A 53 -0.10 5.52 -1.46
C ALA A 53 -0.10 6.59 -0.35
N ALA A 54 -0.80 6.35 0.77
CA ALA A 54 -0.80 7.20 1.94
C ALA A 54 0.28 6.81 2.98
N ASP A 55 1.19 5.90 2.61
CA ASP A 55 2.25 5.36 3.47
C ASP A 55 1.74 4.86 4.83
N GLN A 56 0.51 4.30 4.83
CA GLN A 56 -0.11 3.73 6.03
C GLN A 56 0.19 2.23 6.19
N ILE A 57 0.59 1.58 5.10
CA ILE A 57 0.98 0.18 5.07
C ILE A 57 2.23 0.02 4.21
N THR A 58 3.23 -0.66 4.76
CA THR A 58 4.51 -0.93 4.12
C THR A 58 4.96 -2.35 4.46
N TYR A 59 5.80 -2.93 3.62
CA TYR A 59 6.40 -4.24 3.90
C TYR A 59 7.28 -4.17 5.13
N ALA A 60 7.08 -5.10 6.07
CA ALA A 60 8.00 -5.32 7.19
C ALA A 60 9.26 -6.10 6.74
N ASN A 61 9.83 -5.78 5.58
CA ASN A 61 11.11 -6.34 5.17
C ASN A 61 12.20 -5.46 5.78
N THR A 62 12.98 -6.06 6.67
CA THR A 62 14.16 -5.52 7.38
C THR A 62 15.35 -5.19 6.45
N LEU A 63 15.10 -4.70 5.23
CA LEU A 63 16.12 -4.44 4.21
C LEU A 63 15.96 -3.08 3.49
N ASP A 64 15.08 -2.19 3.95
CA ASP A 64 14.90 -0.83 3.41
C ASP A 64 15.54 0.27 4.29
N GLU A 65 16.67 -0.03 4.94
CA GLU A 65 17.57 1.02 5.49
C GLU A 65 18.39 1.75 4.40
N GLU A 66 18.15 1.49 3.12
CA GLU A 66 18.90 2.08 1.99
C GLU A 66 18.17 3.27 1.32
N LYS A 67 17.45 4.09 2.10
CA LYS A 67 17.00 5.41 1.61
C LYS A 67 17.24 6.58 2.57
N SER A 68 18.06 6.39 3.62
CA SER A 68 18.43 7.49 4.54
C SER A 68 19.90 7.54 4.97
N ALA A 69 20.82 6.91 4.23
CA ALA A 69 22.24 7.25 4.30
C ALA A 69 22.57 8.28 3.21
N GLY A 70 22.28 9.55 3.50
CA GLY A 70 22.95 10.64 2.82
C GLY A 70 24.38 10.76 3.33
N VAL A 71 25.36 10.46 2.47
CA VAL A 71 26.71 11.05 2.45
C VAL A 71 27.09 11.24 0.99
#